data_AF-C6X3Z6-F1
#
_entry.id   AF-C6X3Z6-F1
#
_cell.length_a   1.000
_cell.length_b   1.000
_cell.length_c   1.000
_cell.angle_alpha   90.00
_cell.angle_beta   90.00
_cell.angle_gamma   90.00
#
_symmetry.space_group_name_H-M   'P 1'
#
loop_
_entity.id
_entity.type
_entity.pdbx_description
1 polymer ?
#
loop_
_entity_poly.entity_id
_entity_poly.type
_entity_poly.pdbx_seq_one_letter_code
_entity_poly.pdbx_strand_id
1 'polypeptide(L)'
;MSFESLGLSHNIIKSVRKLGFLKPFPVQEQTIPVILSGKDLMGVAQTGSGKTACFVMPILDKLQNEDIKKDRNIQVLVLAPTRELVIQIDEVFRVFTENLKREIRTMAVYGGVSINPQMKGMLGVEVLVATPGRLLDLIDHKALSISQITHLVIDEADKMFQLGFEEEMNTLFAMMPPKKQTVLFSATLNDKVEEIKQRLTIEPVLVEIKQEEVDIDQITQIAYHVTNESKGPFLRYLIKEQDIKQALVFASSTRSADHLAEKLNKNKIPATAIHGQKSQGSRSGNLQGFKEGETQILVATDLIGRGIHIDALEVVINYELPRSPLDYIHRIGRTGRANGHGTAITLLTDDELQHFRVIQKKMGKRVELIRTGDINLHGY
;
A
#
# COMPACT_ATOMS: atom_id res chain seq x y z
N MET A 1 -15.79 0.69 -12.30
CA MET A 1 -15.26 1.56 -13.38
C MET A 1 -13.93 0.96 -13.88
N SER A 2 -13.36 1.38 -15.02
CA SER A 2 -11.98 0.99 -15.42
C SER A 2 -11.03 2.17 -15.24
N PHE A 3 -9.70 1.94 -15.23
CA PHE A 3 -8.74 3.04 -15.13
C PHE A 3 -8.80 3.99 -16.33
N GLU A 4 -9.08 3.47 -17.52
CA GLU A 4 -9.24 4.25 -18.75
C GLU A 4 -10.38 5.26 -18.66
N SER A 5 -11.45 4.93 -17.93
CA SER A 5 -12.57 5.85 -17.72
C SER A 5 -12.31 6.97 -16.68
N LEU A 6 -11.13 6.98 -16.03
CA LEU A 6 -10.80 8.00 -15.01
C LEU A 6 -10.20 9.29 -15.58
N GLY A 7 -9.99 9.38 -16.90
CA GLY A 7 -9.45 10.57 -17.56
C GLY A 7 -7.92 10.69 -17.55
N LEU A 8 -7.21 9.62 -17.16
CA LEU A 8 -5.73 9.56 -17.17
C LEU A 8 -5.19 9.39 -18.59
N SER A 9 -3.99 9.93 -18.88
CA SER A 9 -3.34 9.74 -20.18
C SER A 9 -2.95 8.28 -20.44
N HIS A 10 -2.75 7.97 -21.73
CA HIS A 10 -2.31 6.65 -22.16
C HIS A 10 -1.01 6.17 -21.50
N ASN A 11 -0.09 7.10 -21.18
CA ASN A 11 1.19 6.77 -20.53
C ASN A 11 1.01 6.29 -19.09
N ILE A 12 0.14 6.95 -18.33
CA ILE A 12 -0.21 6.50 -16.98
C ILE A 12 -0.94 5.16 -17.05
N ILE A 13 -1.91 5.01 -17.97
CA ILE A 13 -2.62 3.73 -18.16
C ILE A 13 -1.65 2.60 -18.52
N LYS A 14 -0.61 2.87 -19.32
CA LYS A 14 0.44 1.89 -19.61
C LYS A 14 1.19 1.46 -18.35
N SER A 15 1.54 2.40 -17.47
CA SER A 15 2.12 2.09 -16.15
C SER A 15 1.16 1.27 -15.28
N VAL A 16 -0.12 1.65 -15.20
CA VAL A 16 -1.17 0.91 -14.46
C VAL A 16 -1.25 -0.56 -14.94
N ARG A 17 -1.28 -0.78 -16.25
CA ARG A 17 -1.32 -2.12 -16.85
C ARG A 17 -0.02 -2.90 -16.60
N LYS A 18 1.14 -2.26 -16.71
CA LYS A 18 2.45 -2.89 -16.40
C LYS A 18 2.52 -3.35 -14.95
N LEU A 19 1.91 -2.58 -14.05
CA LEU A 19 1.80 -2.88 -12.62
C LEU A 19 0.66 -3.84 -12.27
N GLY A 20 -0.09 -4.30 -13.26
CA GLY A 20 -1.15 -5.30 -13.09
C GLY A 20 -2.29 -4.87 -12.20
N PHE A 21 -2.58 -3.57 -12.15
CA PHE A 21 -3.81 -3.09 -11.56
C PHE A 21 -4.97 -3.37 -12.53
N LEU A 22 -5.95 -4.14 -12.07
CA LEU A 22 -7.05 -4.62 -12.90
C LEU A 22 -8.23 -3.64 -12.90
N LYS A 23 -8.59 -3.15 -11.71
CA LYS A 23 -9.67 -2.20 -11.50
C LYS A 23 -9.25 -1.15 -10.46
N PRO A 24 -9.68 0.11 -10.61
CA PRO A 24 -9.44 1.12 -9.60
C PRO A 24 -10.17 0.79 -8.30
N PHE A 25 -9.59 1.17 -7.17
CA PHE A 25 -10.27 1.13 -5.88
C PHE A 25 -11.38 2.20 -5.81
N PRO A 26 -12.41 2.05 -4.97
CA PRO A 26 -13.46 3.06 -4.82
C PRO A 26 -12.93 4.47 -4.53
N VAL A 27 -11.88 4.58 -3.70
CA VAL A 27 -11.21 5.87 -3.45
C VAL A 27 -10.62 6.45 -4.74
N GLN A 28 -9.98 5.63 -5.57
CA GLN A 28 -9.36 6.05 -6.83
C GLN A 28 -10.42 6.51 -7.84
N GLU A 29 -11.52 5.76 -7.96
CA GLU A 29 -12.64 6.10 -8.84
C GLU A 29 -13.22 7.49 -8.52
N GLN A 30 -13.34 7.81 -7.23
CA GLN A 30 -13.95 9.07 -6.78
C GLN A 30 -12.96 10.24 -6.72
N THR A 31 -11.68 10.00 -6.38
CA THR A 31 -10.72 11.09 -6.18
C THR A 31 -9.93 11.48 -7.44
N ILE A 32 -9.59 10.53 -8.32
CA ILE A 32 -8.70 10.81 -9.46
C ILE A 32 -9.31 11.85 -10.43
N PRO A 33 -10.58 11.72 -10.85
CA PRO A 33 -11.18 12.72 -11.74
C PRO A 33 -11.22 14.11 -11.11
N VAL A 34 -11.42 14.20 -9.79
CA VAL A 34 -11.42 15.47 -9.06
C VAL A 34 -10.03 16.10 -9.07
N ILE A 35 -8.99 15.33 -8.78
CA ILE A 35 -7.61 15.83 -8.79
C ILE A 35 -7.20 16.27 -10.21
N LEU A 36 -7.57 15.51 -11.25
CA LEU A 36 -7.33 15.90 -12.65
C LEU A 36 -8.03 17.21 -13.03
N SER A 37 -9.19 17.50 -12.45
CA SER A 37 -9.90 18.77 -12.69
C SER A 37 -9.24 19.99 -12.03
N GLY A 38 -8.15 19.79 -11.27
CA GLY A 38 -7.40 20.85 -10.60
C GLY A 38 -8.04 21.37 -9.31
N LYS A 39 -9.09 20.71 -8.82
CA LYS A 39 -9.74 21.06 -7.55
C LYS A 39 -8.95 20.57 -6.35
N ASP A 40 -9.04 21.28 -5.25
CA ASP A 40 -8.59 20.79 -3.96
C ASP A 40 -9.44 19.59 -3.52
N LEU A 41 -8.82 18.64 -2.85
CA LEU A 41 -9.46 17.39 -2.45
C LEU A 41 -9.10 17.01 -1.03
N MET A 42 -10.10 16.50 -0.31
CA MET A 42 -9.93 15.84 0.97
C MET A 42 -10.48 14.42 0.86
N GLY A 43 -9.57 13.44 0.85
CA GLY A 43 -9.91 12.02 0.82
C GLY A 43 -9.84 11.39 2.20
N VAL A 44 -10.95 10.83 2.65
CA VAL A 44 -11.05 10.06 3.89
C VAL A 44 -11.18 8.60 3.53
N ALA A 45 -10.11 7.85 3.73
CA ALA A 45 -10.08 6.41 3.49
C ALA A 45 -8.99 5.75 4.34
N GLN A 46 -9.20 4.48 4.69
CA GLN A 46 -8.27 3.75 5.55
C GLN A 46 -6.91 3.49 4.88
N THR A 47 -5.90 3.18 5.69
CA THR A 47 -4.58 2.77 5.19
C THR A 47 -4.71 1.58 4.24
N GLY A 48 -3.96 1.57 3.15
CA GLY A 48 -4.00 0.45 2.22
C GLY A 48 -5.20 0.39 1.27
N SER A 49 -6.07 1.41 1.25
CA SER A 49 -7.14 1.58 0.26
C SER A 49 -6.65 2.06 -1.12
N GLY A 50 -5.34 2.25 -1.29
CA GLY A 50 -4.75 2.71 -2.55
C GLY A 50 -4.69 4.24 -2.72
N LYS A 51 -4.75 5.00 -1.60
CA LYS A 51 -4.66 6.48 -1.57
C LYS A 51 -3.45 7.05 -2.29
N THR A 52 -2.28 6.43 -2.15
CA THR A 52 -1.04 6.93 -2.77
C THR A 52 -1.18 7.08 -4.28
N ALA A 53 -1.75 6.08 -4.95
CA ALA A 53 -1.94 6.15 -6.41
C ALA A 53 -2.98 7.21 -6.83
N CYS A 54 -3.87 7.62 -5.92
CA CYS A 54 -4.90 8.64 -6.19
C CYS A 54 -4.28 9.99 -6.54
N PHE A 55 -3.20 10.39 -5.86
CA PHE A 55 -2.49 11.64 -6.16
C PHE A 55 -1.30 11.43 -7.10
N VAL A 56 -0.58 10.30 -7.00
CA VAL A 56 0.60 10.06 -7.86
C VAL A 56 0.23 10.09 -9.35
N MET A 57 -0.80 9.33 -9.74
CA MET A 57 -1.19 9.21 -11.14
C MET A 57 -1.57 10.55 -11.78
N PRO A 58 -2.53 11.33 -11.25
CA PRO A 58 -2.92 12.60 -11.88
C PRO A 58 -1.84 13.68 -11.80
N ILE A 59 -1.01 13.69 -10.75
CA ILE A 59 0.12 14.63 -10.66
C ILE A 59 1.13 14.36 -11.78
N LEU A 60 1.56 13.11 -11.94
CA LEU A 60 2.48 12.73 -13.02
C LEU A 60 1.83 12.93 -14.40
N ASP A 61 0.52 12.71 -14.50
CA ASP A 61 -0.23 12.93 -15.74
C ASP A 61 -0.14 14.37 -16.23
N LYS A 62 -0.19 15.32 -15.29
CA LYS A 62 -0.04 16.74 -15.54
C LYS A 62 1.41 17.12 -15.82
N LEU A 63 2.33 16.75 -14.92
CA LEU A 63 3.75 17.14 -15.01
C LEU A 63 4.43 16.69 -16.30
N GLN A 64 4.08 15.53 -16.86
CA GLN A 64 4.71 15.04 -18.10
C GLN A 64 4.47 15.94 -19.32
N ASN A 65 3.51 16.88 -19.23
CA ASN A 65 3.20 17.86 -20.26
C ASN A 65 3.74 19.27 -19.93
N GLU A 66 4.38 19.44 -18.78
CA GLU A 66 5.00 20.71 -18.37
C GLU A 66 6.48 20.76 -18.78
N ASP A 67 6.99 21.98 -18.99
CA ASP A 67 8.40 22.21 -19.33
C ASP A 67 9.32 21.87 -18.16
N ILE A 68 10.49 21.30 -18.49
CA ILE A 68 11.51 20.93 -17.51
C ILE A 68 12.20 22.20 -17.00
N LYS A 69 12.16 22.43 -15.68
CA LYS A 69 13.00 23.43 -15.02
C LYS A 69 14.19 22.74 -14.36
N LYS A 70 15.41 23.09 -14.80
CA LYS A 70 16.66 22.58 -14.21
C LYS A 70 17.19 23.51 -13.13
N ASP A 71 16.37 23.78 -12.12
CA ASP A 71 16.75 24.59 -10.96
C ASP A 71 16.49 23.84 -9.64
N ARG A 72 16.44 24.57 -8.51
CA ARG A 72 16.16 24.02 -7.18
C ARG A 72 14.71 24.29 -6.73
N ASN A 73 13.84 24.67 -7.65
CA ASN A 73 12.43 24.91 -7.38
C ASN A 73 11.64 23.64 -7.68
N ILE A 74 11.17 22.99 -6.63
CA ILE A 74 10.28 21.83 -6.76
C ILE A 74 8.88 22.30 -7.19
N GLN A 75 8.17 21.47 -7.95
CA GLN A 75 6.80 21.78 -8.39
C GLN A 75 5.75 21.10 -7.51
N VAL A 76 6.07 19.90 -7.02
CA VAL A 76 5.19 19.07 -6.20
C VAL A 76 5.86 18.77 -4.87
N LEU A 77 5.15 19.05 -3.79
CA LEU A 77 5.55 18.67 -2.45
C LEU A 77 4.55 17.67 -1.87
N VAL A 78 5.05 16.55 -1.37
CA VAL A 78 4.28 15.55 -0.64
C VAL A 78 4.82 15.45 0.78
N LEU A 79 3.98 15.73 1.77
CA LEU A 79 4.32 15.64 3.18
C LEU A 79 3.75 14.34 3.77
N ALA A 80 4.60 13.58 4.46
CA ALA A 80 4.21 12.36 5.16
C ALA A 80 4.92 12.23 6.53
N PRO A 81 4.27 11.62 7.54
CA PRO A 81 4.72 11.66 8.94
C PRO A 81 5.96 10.82 9.27
N THR A 82 6.28 9.79 8.48
CA THR A 82 7.38 8.87 8.82
C THR A 82 8.33 8.65 7.65
N ARG A 83 9.58 8.30 7.97
CA ARG A 83 10.60 7.95 6.99
C ARG A 83 10.15 6.82 6.07
N GLU A 84 9.54 5.79 6.63
CA GLU A 84 9.11 4.60 5.90
C GLU A 84 8.04 4.96 4.87
N LEU A 85 7.07 5.80 5.27
CA LEU A 85 6.00 6.24 4.38
C LEU A 85 6.53 7.17 3.27
N VAL A 86 7.45 8.07 3.60
CA VAL A 86 8.13 8.93 2.60
C VAL A 86 8.84 8.07 1.54
N ILE A 87 9.59 7.05 1.96
CA ILE A 87 10.28 6.13 1.03
C ILE A 87 9.26 5.39 0.16
N GLN A 88 8.21 4.85 0.77
CA GLN A 88 7.16 4.12 0.05
C GLN A 88 6.46 4.98 -1.01
N ILE A 89 6.13 6.24 -0.68
CA ILE A 89 5.50 7.14 -1.64
C ILE A 89 6.45 7.47 -2.80
N ASP A 90 7.74 7.76 -2.53
CA ASP A 90 8.73 8.00 -3.59
C ASP A 90 8.92 6.78 -4.50
N GLU A 91 8.94 5.56 -3.94
CA GLU A 91 8.96 4.32 -4.73
C GLU A 91 7.76 4.22 -5.68
N VAL A 92 6.55 4.57 -5.20
CA VAL A 92 5.36 4.59 -6.05
C VAL A 92 5.52 5.63 -7.17
N PHE A 93 5.99 6.84 -6.88
CA PHE A 93 6.27 7.82 -7.94
C PHE A 93 7.24 7.27 -8.99
N ARG A 94 8.40 6.75 -8.59
CA ARG A 94 9.43 6.21 -9.50
C ARG A 94 8.88 5.12 -10.41
N VAL A 95 8.02 4.27 -9.87
CA VAL A 95 7.40 3.20 -10.63
C VAL A 95 6.49 3.75 -11.75
N PHE A 96 5.78 4.85 -11.50
CA PHE A 96 4.90 5.45 -12.49
C PHE A 96 5.62 6.36 -13.50
N THR A 97 6.86 6.82 -13.21
CA THR A 97 7.61 7.69 -14.12
C THR A 97 8.19 6.98 -15.35
N GLU A 98 8.35 5.65 -15.32
CA GLU A 98 9.04 4.88 -16.36
C GLU A 98 8.44 5.00 -17.78
N ASN A 99 7.13 5.26 -17.89
CA ASN A 99 6.42 5.31 -19.19
C ASN A 99 5.97 6.73 -19.59
N LEU A 100 6.42 7.77 -18.89
CA LEU A 100 6.00 9.14 -19.17
C LEU A 100 6.69 9.70 -20.43
N LYS A 101 6.14 10.80 -20.97
CA LYS A 101 6.71 11.50 -22.14
C LYS A 101 8.13 12.02 -21.90
N ARG A 102 8.46 12.31 -20.65
CA ARG A 102 9.76 12.80 -20.22
C ARG A 102 10.10 12.25 -18.84
N GLU A 103 11.38 12.26 -18.53
CA GLU A 103 11.83 11.95 -17.17
C GLU A 103 11.30 13.02 -16.20
N ILE A 104 10.76 12.55 -15.08
CA ILE A 104 10.38 13.37 -13.94
C ILE A 104 11.21 12.89 -12.77
N ARG A 105 11.99 13.78 -12.18
CA ARG A 105 12.88 13.43 -11.08
C ARG A 105 12.17 13.56 -9.74
N THR A 106 12.16 12.45 -9.00
CA THR A 106 11.58 12.38 -7.65
C THR A 106 12.66 12.14 -6.60
N MET A 107 12.43 12.62 -5.39
CA MET A 107 13.32 12.39 -4.27
C MET A 107 12.58 12.29 -2.94
N ALA A 108 12.97 11.30 -2.13
CA ALA A 108 12.58 11.17 -0.73
C ALA A 108 13.61 11.85 0.20
N VAL A 109 13.14 12.68 1.13
CA VAL A 109 13.97 13.33 2.16
C VAL A 109 13.38 13.15 3.56
N TYR A 110 14.23 12.74 4.50
CA TYR A 110 13.82 12.43 5.87
C TYR A 110 14.99 12.48 6.85
N GLY A 111 14.66 12.62 8.14
CA GLY A 111 15.58 12.66 9.27
C GLY A 111 16.32 11.34 9.56
N GLY A 112 17.26 11.36 10.52
CA GLY A 112 17.98 10.16 10.96
C GLY A 112 19.08 9.65 10.01
N VAL A 113 19.37 10.39 8.94
CA VAL A 113 20.49 10.15 8.02
C VAL A 113 21.21 11.46 7.68
N SER A 114 22.43 11.38 7.14
CA SER A 114 23.19 12.57 6.74
C SER A 114 22.39 13.47 5.80
N ILE A 115 22.41 14.78 6.07
CA ILE A 115 21.70 15.79 5.25
C ILE A 115 22.44 16.08 3.94
N ASN A 116 23.76 15.96 3.91
CA ASN A 116 24.60 16.36 2.78
C ASN A 116 24.25 15.66 1.45
N PRO A 117 24.00 14.32 1.41
CA PRO A 117 23.53 13.67 0.19
C PRO A 117 22.18 14.22 -0.28
N GLN A 118 21.27 14.54 0.66
CA GLN A 118 19.96 15.09 0.34
C GLN A 118 20.08 16.50 -0.24
N MET A 119 20.92 17.37 0.34
CA MET A 119 21.20 18.70 -0.19
C MET A 119 21.78 18.66 -1.61
N LYS A 120 22.77 17.79 -1.87
CA LYS A 120 23.39 17.65 -3.20
C LYS A 120 22.41 17.10 -4.23
N GLY A 121 21.48 16.23 -3.80
CA GLY A 121 20.50 15.59 -4.67
C GLY A 121 19.34 16.48 -5.13
N MET A 122 19.21 17.71 -4.60
CA MET A 122 18.04 18.56 -4.87
C MET A 122 17.99 19.17 -6.28
N LEU A 123 19.11 19.28 -6.98
CA LEU A 123 19.14 19.93 -8.30
C LEU A 123 18.28 19.16 -9.31
N GLY A 124 17.28 19.83 -9.88
CA GLY A 124 16.38 19.27 -10.88
C GLY A 124 15.33 18.30 -10.34
N VAL A 125 15.11 18.25 -9.02
CA VAL A 125 13.98 17.51 -8.42
C VAL A 125 12.69 18.28 -8.71
N GLU A 126 11.68 17.57 -9.22
CA GLU A 126 10.36 18.16 -9.51
C GLU A 126 9.31 17.73 -8.50
N VAL A 127 9.43 16.47 -8.01
CA VAL A 127 8.57 15.89 -6.97
C VAL A 127 9.40 15.58 -5.74
N LEU A 128 9.13 16.27 -4.63
CA LEU A 128 9.76 16.02 -3.35
C LEU A 128 8.78 15.36 -2.39
N VAL A 129 9.17 14.22 -1.83
CA VAL A 129 8.43 13.55 -0.76
C VAL A 129 9.24 13.72 0.53
N ALA A 130 8.64 14.28 1.57
CA ALA A 130 9.40 14.75 2.73
C ALA A 130 8.68 14.52 4.08
N THR A 131 9.47 14.26 5.12
CA THR A 131 9.03 14.51 6.51
C THR A 131 9.17 16.00 6.84
N PRO A 132 8.26 16.62 7.62
CA PRO A 132 8.25 18.06 7.86
C PRO A 132 9.57 18.63 8.40
N GLY A 133 10.13 18.04 9.47
CA GLY A 133 11.37 18.54 10.07
C GLY A 133 12.56 18.55 9.10
N ARG A 134 12.80 17.44 8.38
CA ARG A 134 13.90 17.41 7.39
C ARG A 134 13.70 18.40 6.24
N LEU A 135 12.46 18.67 5.84
CA LEU A 135 12.20 19.68 4.81
C LEU A 135 12.63 21.07 5.28
N LEU A 136 12.30 21.42 6.54
CA LEU A 136 12.74 22.68 7.13
C LEU A 136 14.27 22.77 7.19
N ASP A 137 14.96 21.72 7.65
CA ASP A 137 16.44 21.70 7.65
C ASP A 137 17.02 22.02 6.25
N LEU A 138 16.45 21.42 5.19
CA LEU A 138 16.91 21.63 3.82
C LEU A 138 16.63 23.05 3.32
N ILE A 139 15.51 23.64 3.73
CA ILE A 139 15.16 25.04 3.42
C ILE A 139 16.14 25.99 4.14
N ASP A 140 16.41 25.76 5.42
CA ASP A 140 17.33 26.56 6.23
C ASP A 140 18.76 26.53 5.66
N HIS A 141 19.19 25.37 5.16
CA HIS A 141 20.45 25.20 4.45
C HIS A 141 20.43 25.71 3.00
N LYS A 142 19.34 26.36 2.55
CA LYS A 142 19.16 26.90 1.19
C LYS A 142 19.36 25.85 0.08
N ALA A 143 19.03 24.59 0.38
CA ALA A 143 19.18 23.49 -0.56
C ALA A 143 18.04 23.44 -1.59
N LEU A 144 16.86 23.95 -1.23
CA LEU A 144 15.69 24.07 -2.10
C LEU A 144 14.79 25.23 -1.68
N SER A 145 13.82 25.57 -2.54
CA SER A 145 12.71 26.48 -2.20
C SER A 145 11.37 25.81 -2.48
N ILE A 146 10.38 26.10 -1.62
CA ILE A 146 8.99 25.65 -1.78
C ILE A 146 8.04 26.80 -2.18
N SER A 147 8.57 28.00 -2.44
CA SER A 147 7.76 29.19 -2.75
C SER A 147 7.05 29.13 -4.12
N GLN A 148 7.39 28.15 -4.96
CA GLN A 148 6.85 28.00 -6.31
C GLN A 148 6.13 26.66 -6.54
N ILE A 149 5.83 25.92 -5.47
CA ILE A 149 5.06 24.67 -5.62
C ILE A 149 3.70 24.96 -6.22
N THR A 150 3.28 24.10 -7.14
CA THR A 150 1.95 24.14 -7.76
C THR A 150 1.02 23.11 -7.17
N HIS A 151 1.57 22.08 -6.50
CA HIS A 151 0.81 21.02 -5.84
C HIS A 151 1.37 20.72 -4.45
N LEU A 152 0.47 20.64 -3.48
CA LEU A 152 0.73 20.18 -2.13
C LEU A 152 -0.09 18.91 -1.87
N VAL A 153 0.56 17.86 -1.41
CA VAL A 153 -0.10 16.66 -0.90
C VAL A 153 0.26 16.48 0.56
N ILE A 154 -0.72 16.17 1.41
CA ILE A 154 -0.50 15.76 2.80
C ILE A 154 -1.13 14.39 2.98
N ASP A 155 -0.30 13.36 3.21
CA ASP A 155 -0.76 12.00 3.47
C ASP A 155 -0.62 11.64 4.95
N GLU A 156 -1.57 10.86 5.47
CA GLU A 156 -1.75 10.59 6.91
C GLU A 156 -1.79 11.88 7.75
N ALA A 157 -2.60 12.85 7.32
CA ALA A 157 -2.66 14.19 7.93
C ALA A 157 -2.99 14.19 9.44
N ASP A 158 -3.88 13.31 9.90
CA ASP A 158 -4.21 13.11 11.31
C ASP A 158 -3.02 12.64 12.14
N LYS A 159 -2.16 11.80 11.56
CA LYS A 159 -0.98 11.27 12.22
C LYS A 159 0.16 12.29 12.33
N MET A 160 0.24 13.26 11.42
CA MET A 160 1.18 14.39 11.56
C MET A 160 1.01 15.10 12.90
N PHE A 161 -0.24 15.34 13.31
CA PHE A 161 -0.56 15.96 14.60
C PHE A 161 -0.28 15.05 15.79
N GLN A 162 -0.61 13.76 15.69
CA GLN A 162 -0.33 12.79 16.75
C GLN A 162 1.17 12.68 17.07
N LEU A 163 2.02 12.90 16.06
CA LEU A 163 3.48 12.89 16.20
C LEU A 163 4.07 14.26 16.55
N GLY A 164 3.24 15.30 16.70
CA GLY A 164 3.67 16.61 17.16
C GLY A 164 4.24 17.54 16.08
N PHE A 165 4.03 17.26 14.78
CA PHE A 165 4.57 18.10 13.70
C PHE A 165 3.81 19.43 13.47
N GLU A 166 3.02 19.89 14.44
CA GLU A 166 2.11 21.01 14.23
C GLU A 166 2.87 22.32 13.94
N GLU A 167 3.95 22.59 14.66
CA GLU A 167 4.76 23.79 14.49
C GLU A 167 5.51 23.79 13.15
N GLU A 168 6.08 22.65 12.77
CA GLU A 168 6.78 22.49 11.49
C GLU A 168 5.83 22.68 10.32
N MET A 169 4.64 22.07 10.38
CA MET A 169 3.62 22.22 9.33
C MET A 169 3.18 23.67 9.19
N ASN A 170 2.99 24.41 10.29
CA ASN A 170 2.66 25.84 10.25
C ASN A 170 3.73 26.68 9.58
N THR A 171 4.98 26.42 9.95
CA THR A 171 6.14 27.08 9.38
C THR A 171 6.21 26.83 7.87
N LEU A 172 6.01 25.58 7.44
CA LEU A 172 5.97 25.21 6.04
C LEU A 172 4.82 25.89 5.28
N PHE A 173 3.60 25.88 5.83
CA PHE A 173 2.43 26.49 5.18
C PHE A 173 2.62 27.99 4.94
N ALA A 174 3.24 28.70 5.89
CA ALA A 174 3.55 30.13 5.76
C ALA A 174 4.57 30.44 4.64
N MET A 175 5.42 29.47 4.26
CA MET A 175 6.43 29.61 3.20
C MET A 175 5.89 29.25 1.80
N MET A 176 4.71 28.64 1.72
CA MET A 176 4.12 28.17 0.46
C MET A 176 3.35 29.27 -0.27
N PRO A 177 3.24 29.20 -1.61
CA PRO A 177 2.40 30.12 -2.35
C PRO A 177 0.92 29.92 -1.99
N PRO A 178 0.10 30.99 -2.02
CA PRO A 178 -1.33 30.89 -1.72
C PRO A 178 -2.05 30.05 -2.78
N LYS A 179 -1.73 30.27 -4.07
CA LYS A 179 -2.33 29.55 -5.19
C LYS A 179 -1.54 28.27 -5.49
N LYS A 180 -2.10 27.13 -5.09
CA LYS A 180 -1.62 25.77 -5.38
C LYS A 180 -2.79 24.81 -5.25
N GLN A 181 -2.75 23.68 -5.94
CA GLN A 181 -3.70 22.61 -5.70
C GLN A 181 -3.29 21.84 -4.44
N THR A 182 -4.22 21.63 -3.52
CA THR A 182 -4.00 20.91 -2.27
C THR A 182 -4.81 19.61 -2.24
N VAL A 183 -4.13 18.50 -1.98
CA VAL A 183 -4.73 17.18 -1.81
C VAL A 183 -4.40 16.65 -0.41
N LEU A 184 -5.43 16.42 0.39
CA LEU A 184 -5.30 15.91 1.75
C LEU A 184 -5.84 14.49 1.81
N PHE A 185 -5.07 13.58 2.40
CA PHE A 185 -5.51 12.23 2.72
C PHE A 185 -5.37 11.95 4.20
N SER A 186 -6.46 11.46 4.81
CA SER A 186 -6.48 11.05 6.21
C SER A 186 -7.30 9.77 6.39
N ALA A 187 -7.04 9.06 7.47
CA ALA A 187 -7.89 7.94 7.89
C ALA A 187 -9.15 8.43 8.62
N THR A 188 -9.13 9.64 9.19
CA THR A 188 -10.21 10.14 10.05
C THR A 188 -10.53 11.61 9.77
N LEU A 189 -11.78 12.00 10.04
CA LEU A 189 -12.19 13.40 10.14
C LEU A 189 -12.16 13.80 11.61
N ASN A 190 -11.17 14.61 11.99
CA ASN A 190 -11.06 15.16 13.33
C ASN A 190 -10.79 16.67 13.27
N ASP A 191 -10.96 17.36 14.40
CA ASP A 191 -10.83 18.81 14.49
C ASP A 191 -9.45 19.31 14.00
N LYS A 192 -8.41 18.49 14.15
CA LYS A 192 -7.06 18.83 13.67
C LYS A 192 -6.95 18.83 12.15
N VAL A 193 -7.65 17.93 11.47
CA VAL A 193 -7.69 17.95 10.00
C VAL A 193 -8.51 19.15 9.49
N GLU A 194 -9.57 19.55 10.20
CA GLU A 194 -10.28 20.81 9.92
C GLU A 194 -9.39 22.04 10.13
N GLU A 195 -8.54 22.03 11.16
CA GLU A 195 -7.54 23.08 11.40
C GLU A 195 -6.55 23.21 10.22
N ILE A 196 -6.14 22.11 9.57
CA ILE A 196 -5.32 22.17 8.33
C ILE A 196 -6.06 22.93 7.24
N LYS A 197 -7.34 22.64 6.99
CA LYS A 197 -8.12 23.28 5.92
C LYS A 197 -8.19 24.79 6.13
N GLN A 198 -8.44 25.21 7.37
CA GLN A 198 -8.49 26.62 7.73
C GLN A 198 -7.13 27.29 7.51
N ARG A 199 -6.03 26.68 7.97
CA ARG A 199 -4.67 27.22 7.80
C ARG A 199 -4.25 27.30 6.34
N LEU A 200 -4.63 26.32 5.52
CA LEU A 200 -4.37 26.33 4.08
C LEU A 200 -5.36 27.22 3.30
N THR A 201 -6.43 27.69 3.94
CA THR A 201 -7.49 28.50 3.34
C THR A 201 -8.10 27.85 2.10
N ILE A 202 -8.48 26.57 2.22
CA ILE A 202 -9.06 25.76 1.14
C ILE A 202 -10.47 25.26 1.46
N GLU A 203 -11.30 25.11 0.42
CA GLU A 203 -12.61 24.43 0.48
C GLU A 203 -12.56 23.18 -0.42
N PRO A 204 -11.95 22.07 0.07
CA PRO A 204 -11.72 20.91 -0.76
C PRO A 204 -12.99 20.10 -1.01
N VAL A 205 -13.05 19.42 -2.15
CA VAL A 205 -14.06 18.38 -2.39
C VAL A 205 -13.80 17.23 -1.42
N LEU A 206 -14.78 16.95 -0.55
CA LEU A 206 -14.72 15.84 0.40
C LEU A 206 -15.13 14.53 -0.30
N VAL A 207 -14.26 13.53 -0.25
CA VAL A 207 -14.53 12.16 -0.69
C VAL A 207 -14.33 11.24 0.50
N GLU A 208 -15.42 10.66 1.00
CA GLU A 208 -15.40 9.72 2.11
C GLU A 208 -15.76 8.33 1.60
N ILE A 209 -14.80 7.40 1.69
CA ILE A 209 -15.04 6.00 1.37
C ILE A 209 -15.40 5.28 2.65
N LYS A 210 -16.70 5.02 2.82
CA LYS A 210 -17.20 4.15 3.89
C LYS A 210 -16.57 2.77 3.73
N GLN A 211 -16.09 2.22 4.84
CA GLN A 211 -15.56 0.87 4.87
C GLN A 211 -16.69 -0.10 4.54
N GLU A 212 -16.50 -0.98 3.56
CA GLU A 212 -17.22 -2.25 3.55
C GLU A 212 -16.66 -3.03 4.73
N GLU A 213 -17.44 -3.15 5.80
CA GLU A 213 -17.07 -4.03 6.91
C GLU A 213 -16.93 -5.44 6.33
N VAL A 214 -15.70 -5.97 6.35
CA VAL A 214 -15.51 -7.41 6.19
C VAL A 214 -16.20 -8.02 7.38
N ASP A 215 -17.28 -8.77 7.16
CA ASP A 215 -17.95 -9.50 8.24
C ASP A 215 -17.03 -10.63 8.71
N ILE A 216 -16.18 -10.30 9.68
CA ILE A 216 -15.21 -11.21 10.30
C ILE A 216 -15.93 -12.37 11.03
N ASP A 217 -17.23 -12.25 11.28
CA ASP A 217 -18.02 -13.28 11.93
C ASP A 217 -18.40 -14.44 11.01
N GLN A 218 -18.40 -14.23 9.69
CA GLN A 218 -18.57 -15.30 8.70
C GLN A 218 -17.27 -16.09 8.42
N ILE A 219 -16.14 -15.65 8.97
CA ILE A 219 -14.83 -16.25 8.72
C ILE A 219 -14.39 -17.06 9.94
N THR A 220 -14.27 -18.38 9.76
CA THR A 220 -13.63 -19.27 10.72
C THR A 220 -12.14 -18.97 10.76
N GLN A 221 -11.61 -18.64 11.93
CA GLN A 221 -10.22 -18.26 12.11
C GLN A 221 -9.50 -19.23 13.04
N ILE A 222 -8.36 -19.75 12.60
CA ILE A 222 -7.53 -20.67 13.36
C ILE A 222 -6.07 -20.23 13.26
N ALA A 223 -5.37 -20.22 14.38
CA ALA A 223 -3.94 -19.99 14.43
C ALA A 223 -3.21 -21.26 14.88
N TYR A 224 -2.08 -21.55 14.24
CA TYR A 224 -1.20 -22.64 14.64
C TYR A 224 0.14 -22.08 15.07
N HIS A 225 0.58 -22.51 16.25
CA HIS A 225 1.92 -22.20 16.76
C HIS A 225 2.92 -23.23 16.23
N VAL A 226 3.89 -22.75 15.45
CA VAL A 226 4.90 -23.54 14.74
C VAL A 226 6.28 -22.93 14.96
N THR A 227 7.34 -23.72 14.77
CA THR A 227 8.71 -23.20 14.70
C THR A 227 9.05 -22.76 13.27
N ASN A 228 10.14 -22.00 13.09
CA ASN A 228 10.60 -21.61 11.75
C ASN A 228 10.90 -22.83 10.86
N GLU A 229 11.47 -23.88 11.44
CA GLU A 229 11.84 -25.12 10.75
C GLU A 229 10.60 -25.93 10.35
N SER A 230 9.60 -25.98 11.23
CA SER A 230 8.37 -26.75 11.01
C SER A 230 7.31 -26.00 10.20
N LYS A 231 7.39 -24.67 10.06
CA LYS A 231 6.39 -23.85 9.34
C LYS A 231 6.15 -24.32 7.89
N GLY A 232 7.22 -24.65 7.16
CA GLY A 232 7.15 -25.18 5.80
C GLY A 232 6.52 -26.57 5.71
N PRO A 233 7.05 -27.59 6.42
CA PRO A 233 6.42 -28.92 6.52
C PRO A 233 4.97 -28.88 6.99
N PHE A 234 4.67 -28.04 7.99
CA PHE A 234 3.32 -27.90 8.53
C PHE A 234 2.33 -27.33 7.51
N LEU A 235 2.73 -26.35 6.69
CA LEU A 235 1.90 -25.88 5.58
C LEU A 235 1.54 -27.04 4.62
N ARG A 236 2.50 -27.91 4.30
CA ARG A 236 2.28 -29.04 3.40
C ARG A 236 1.40 -30.12 4.04
N TYR A 237 1.55 -30.32 5.35
CA TYR A 237 0.64 -31.15 6.15
C TYR A 237 -0.79 -30.62 6.07
N LEU A 238 -1.02 -29.33 6.32
CA LEU A 238 -2.36 -28.73 6.22
C LEU A 238 -2.97 -28.90 4.83
N ILE A 239 -2.21 -28.60 3.77
CA ILE A 239 -2.70 -28.70 2.39
C ILE A 239 -3.15 -30.13 2.05
N LYS A 240 -2.41 -31.14 2.51
CA LYS A 240 -2.71 -32.55 2.22
C LYS A 240 -3.79 -33.12 3.12
N GLU A 241 -3.65 -32.97 4.44
CA GLU A 241 -4.55 -33.61 5.42
C GLU A 241 -5.92 -32.94 5.48
N GLN A 242 -6.00 -31.63 5.21
CA GLN A 242 -7.28 -30.93 5.11
C GLN A 242 -7.83 -30.90 3.67
N ASP A 243 -7.21 -31.64 2.75
CA ASP A 243 -7.59 -31.75 1.34
C ASP A 243 -7.88 -30.39 0.67
N ILE A 244 -7.02 -29.39 0.94
CA ILE A 244 -7.22 -28.01 0.52
C ILE A 244 -7.13 -27.93 -1.01
N LYS A 245 -8.26 -27.83 -1.70
CA LYS A 245 -8.31 -27.79 -3.18
C LYS A 245 -7.75 -26.51 -3.74
N GLN A 246 -8.01 -25.38 -3.09
CA GLN A 246 -7.44 -24.09 -3.47
C GLN A 246 -7.21 -23.22 -2.24
N ALA A 247 -6.06 -22.55 -2.20
CA ALA A 247 -5.78 -21.54 -1.17
C ALA A 247 -4.95 -20.37 -1.68
N LEU A 248 -5.25 -19.20 -1.11
CA LEU A 248 -4.39 -18.02 -1.19
C LEU A 248 -3.49 -17.97 0.03
N VAL A 249 -2.18 -18.00 -0.20
CA VAL A 249 -1.16 -18.01 0.84
C VAL A 249 -0.40 -16.68 0.84
N PHE A 250 -0.39 -15.98 1.95
CA PHE A 250 0.29 -14.69 2.08
C PHE A 250 1.70 -14.82 2.64
N ALA A 251 2.66 -14.23 1.92
CA ALA A 251 4.04 -14.05 2.34
C ALA A 251 4.40 -12.55 2.41
N SER A 252 5.39 -12.21 3.24
CA SER A 252 5.80 -10.84 3.55
C SER A 252 6.68 -10.18 2.48
N SER A 253 7.30 -10.96 1.59
CA SER A 253 8.20 -10.44 0.55
C SER A 253 8.07 -11.19 -0.76
N THR A 254 8.51 -10.56 -1.86
CA THR A 254 8.51 -11.17 -3.20
C THR A 254 9.39 -12.42 -3.23
N ARG A 255 10.57 -12.34 -2.61
CA ARG A 255 11.51 -13.47 -2.48
C ARG A 255 10.91 -14.62 -1.66
N SER A 256 10.24 -14.32 -0.55
CA SER A 256 9.55 -15.35 0.25
C SER A 256 8.44 -16.01 -0.56
N ALA A 257 7.66 -15.24 -1.32
CA ALA A 257 6.59 -15.76 -2.15
C ALA A 257 7.10 -16.73 -3.23
N ASP A 258 8.15 -16.33 -3.96
CA ASP A 258 8.79 -17.17 -4.98
C ASP A 258 9.37 -18.46 -4.38
N HIS A 259 10.14 -18.32 -3.30
CA HIS A 259 10.78 -19.46 -2.64
C HIS A 259 9.76 -20.46 -2.07
N LEU A 260 8.64 -19.95 -1.53
CA LEU A 260 7.57 -20.80 -1.03
C LEU A 260 6.88 -21.58 -2.17
N ALA A 261 6.55 -20.90 -3.28
CA ALA A 261 5.96 -21.54 -4.45
C ALA A 261 6.90 -22.63 -5.03
N GLU A 262 8.20 -22.34 -5.16
CA GLU A 262 9.19 -23.34 -5.59
C GLU A 262 9.25 -24.56 -4.66
N LYS A 263 9.26 -24.33 -3.34
CA LYS A 263 9.26 -25.41 -2.35
C LYS A 263 8.01 -26.28 -2.41
N LEU A 264 6.84 -25.67 -2.61
CA LEU A 264 5.58 -26.42 -2.75
C LEU A 264 5.61 -27.30 -4.02
N ASN A 265 6.04 -26.75 -5.16
CA ASN A 265 6.15 -27.50 -6.41
C ASN A 265 7.14 -28.68 -6.30
N LYS A 266 8.29 -28.48 -5.65
CA LYS A 266 9.26 -29.57 -5.38
C LYS A 266 8.65 -30.72 -4.56
N ASN A 267 7.63 -30.42 -3.75
CA ASN A 267 6.87 -31.38 -2.95
C ASN A 267 5.55 -31.81 -3.61
N LYS A 268 5.44 -31.63 -4.93
CA LYS A 268 4.29 -32.04 -5.76
C LYS A 268 2.97 -31.35 -5.38
N ILE A 269 3.04 -30.14 -4.84
CA ILE A 269 1.89 -29.26 -4.60
C ILE A 269 1.94 -28.14 -5.64
N PRO A 270 1.04 -28.13 -6.64
CA PRO A 270 1.03 -27.11 -7.70
C PRO A 270 0.85 -25.71 -7.10
N ALA A 271 1.88 -24.88 -7.24
CA ALA A 271 1.89 -23.55 -6.65
C ALA A 271 2.47 -22.51 -7.60
N THR A 272 1.94 -21.28 -7.54
CA THR A 272 2.49 -20.15 -8.29
C THR A 272 2.54 -18.90 -7.44
N ALA A 273 3.46 -18.00 -7.74
CA ALA A 273 3.64 -16.74 -7.02
C ALA A 273 3.09 -15.55 -7.82
N ILE A 274 2.47 -14.59 -7.14
CA ILE A 274 2.01 -13.33 -7.72
C ILE A 274 2.42 -12.14 -6.85
N HIS A 275 3.25 -11.26 -7.40
CA HIS A 275 3.76 -10.08 -6.72
C HIS A 275 4.28 -9.03 -7.71
N GLY A 276 4.64 -7.84 -7.21
CA GLY A 276 5.00 -6.67 -8.04
C GLY A 276 6.22 -6.83 -8.95
N GLN A 277 7.13 -7.77 -8.64
CA GLN A 277 8.31 -8.07 -9.46
C GLN A 277 8.05 -9.07 -10.60
N LYS A 278 6.89 -9.74 -10.64
CA LYS A 278 6.53 -10.61 -11.78
C LYS A 278 6.11 -9.77 -12.99
N SER A 279 6.43 -10.24 -14.19
CA SER A 279 5.94 -9.60 -15.42
C SER A 279 4.42 -9.66 -15.51
N GLN A 280 3.80 -8.72 -16.21
CA GLN A 280 2.34 -8.65 -16.31
C GLN A 280 1.71 -9.90 -16.95
N GLY A 281 2.36 -10.45 -17.98
CA GLY A 281 1.95 -11.70 -18.61
C GLY A 281 1.99 -12.86 -17.61
N SER A 282 3.06 -12.97 -16.82
CA SER A 282 3.17 -13.98 -15.76
C SER A 282 2.10 -13.79 -14.69
N ARG A 283 1.84 -12.56 -14.22
CA ARG A 283 0.81 -12.30 -13.20
C ARG A 283 -0.58 -12.66 -13.69
N SER A 284 -0.91 -12.29 -14.92
CA SER A 284 -2.22 -12.56 -15.52
C SER A 284 -2.41 -14.05 -15.77
N GLY A 285 -1.40 -14.73 -16.32
CA GLY A 285 -1.41 -16.17 -16.53
C GLY A 285 -1.48 -16.97 -15.23
N ASN A 286 -0.67 -16.61 -14.23
CA ASN A 286 -0.69 -17.26 -12.91
C ASN A 286 -2.05 -17.10 -12.21
N LEU A 287 -2.67 -15.92 -12.31
CA LEU A 287 -4.00 -15.70 -11.75
C LEU A 287 -5.07 -16.46 -12.52
N GLN A 288 -4.97 -16.54 -13.84
CA GLN A 288 -5.91 -17.27 -14.68
C GLN A 288 -5.84 -18.77 -14.39
N GLY A 289 -4.64 -19.37 -14.41
CA GLY A 289 -4.46 -20.79 -14.09
C GLY A 289 -4.87 -21.12 -12.66
N PHE A 290 -4.72 -20.19 -11.70
CA PHE A 290 -5.30 -20.36 -10.38
C PHE A 290 -6.84 -20.36 -10.41
N LYS A 291 -7.49 -19.43 -11.12
CA LYS A 291 -8.95 -19.41 -11.25
C LYS A 291 -9.53 -20.63 -11.96
N GLU A 292 -8.79 -21.20 -12.91
CA GLU A 292 -9.18 -22.36 -13.69
C GLU A 292 -8.90 -23.70 -12.97
N GLY A 293 -8.29 -23.67 -11.79
CA GLY A 293 -7.98 -24.88 -11.03
C GLY A 293 -6.69 -25.59 -11.44
N GLU A 294 -5.93 -25.04 -12.40
CA GLU A 294 -4.63 -25.59 -12.83
C GLU A 294 -3.57 -25.49 -11.73
N THR A 295 -3.68 -24.46 -10.88
CA THR A 295 -2.81 -24.28 -9.72
C THR A 295 -3.62 -24.37 -8.44
N GLN A 296 -3.13 -25.19 -7.49
CA GLN A 296 -3.75 -25.41 -6.18
C GLN A 296 -3.47 -24.23 -5.24
N ILE A 297 -2.24 -23.70 -5.24
CA ILE A 297 -1.81 -22.68 -4.29
C ILE A 297 -1.35 -21.41 -5.00
N LEU A 298 -1.98 -20.28 -4.68
CA LEU A 298 -1.50 -18.96 -5.10
C LEU A 298 -0.78 -18.29 -3.93
N VAL A 299 0.51 -18.00 -4.09
CA VAL A 299 1.32 -17.31 -3.09
C VAL A 299 1.41 -15.82 -3.43
N ALA A 300 0.98 -14.93 -2.55
CA ALA A 300 0.90 -13.49 -2.80
C ALA A 300 1.54 -12.64 -1.71
N THR A 301 1.97 -11.44 -2.09
CA THR A 301 2.30 -10.37 -1.14
C THR A 301 1.12 -9.41 -0.96
N ASP A 302 1.10 -8.67 0.16
CA ASP A 302 0.02 -7.72 0.49
C ASP A 302 -0.26 -6.68 -0.60
N LEU A 303 0.80 -6.20 -1.26
CA LEU A 303 0.72 -5.16 -2.28
C LEU A 303 -0.15 -5.59 -3.47
N ILE A 304 -0.06 -6.86 -3.87
CA ILE A 304 -0.84 -7.39 -5.00
C ILE A 304 -2.14 -8.04 -4.52
N GLY A 305 -2.14 -8.72 -3.37
CA GLY A 305 -3.33 -9.42 -2.85
C GLY A 305 -4.55 -8.52 -2.62
N ARG A 306 -4.35 -7.21 -2.37
CA ARG A 306 -5.46 -6.26 -2.19
C ARG A 306 -6.30 -6.00 -3.44
N GLY A 307 -5.73 -6.19 -4.64
CA GLY A 307 -6.37 -5.92 -5.94
C GLY A 307 -6.73 -7.16 -6.76
N ILE A 308 -6.45 -8.36 -6.25
CA ILE A 308 -6.85 -9.60 -6.93
C ILE A 308 -8.34 -9.84 -6.64
N HIS A 309 -9.15 -9.84 -7.70
CA HIS A 309 -10.53 -10.31 -7.67
C HIS A 309 -10.55 -11.81 -8.01
N ILE A 310 -10.45 -12.66 -6.99
CA ILE A 310 -10.82 -14.07 -7.05
C ILE A 310 -12.16 -14.19 -6.33
N ASP A 311 -13.04 -15.04 -6.85
CA ASP A 311 -14.30 -15.36 -6.17
C ASP A 311 -14.00 -15.93 -4.77
N ALA A 312 -15.00 -15.96 -3.88
CA ALA A 312 -14.80 -16.31 -2.47
C ALA A 312 -13.98 -17.61 -2.31
N LEU A 313 -12.72 -17.49 -1.90
CA LEU A 313 -11.88 -18.67 -1.68
C LEU A 313 -12.35 -19.39 -0.44
N GLU A 314 -12.27 -20.72 -0.43
CA GLU A 314 -12.58 -21.51 0.77
C GLU A 314 -11.54 -21.30 1.87
N VAL A 315 -10.26 -21.19 1.49
CA VAL A 315 -9.14 -21.09 2.43
C VAL A 315 -8.19 -19.95 2.11
N VAL A 316 -7.86 -19.16 3.13
CA VAL A 316 -6.77 -18.18 3.14
C VAL A 316 -5.76 -18.58 4.21
N ILE A 317 -4.47 -18.55 3.88
CA ILE A 317 -3.39 -18.89 4.81
C ILE A 317 -2.42 -17.73 4.95
N ASN A 318 -2.29 -17.19 6.17
CA ASN A 318 -1.20 -16.30 6.54
C ASN A 318 0.03 -17.15 6.90
N TYR A 319 0.89 -17.41 5.91
CA TYR A 319 2.15 -18.13 6.15
C TYR A 319 3.15 -17.28 6.96
N GLU A 320 3.16 -15.98 6.72
CA GLU A 320 3.89 -14.98 7.51
C GLU A 320 2.90 -13.93 8.01
N LEU A 321 2.99 -13.55 9.29
CA LEU A 321 2.03 -12.63 9.90
C LEU A 321 2.17 -11.21 9.28
N PRO A 322 1.07 -10.51 8.94
CA PRO A 322 1.16 -9.16 8.40
C PRO A 322 1.62 -8.15 9.46
N ARG A 323 2.18 -7.02 9.00
CA ARG A 323 2.71 -5.97 9.87
C ARG A 323 1.62 -5.13 10.55
N SER A 324 0.40 -5.09 10.00
CA SER A 324 -0.69 -4.30 10.58
C SER A 324 -1.96 -5.12 10.82
N PRO A 325 -2.79 -4.78 11.82
CA PRO A 325 -4.12 -5.38 12.00
C PRO A 325 -5.04 -5.21 10.78
N LEU A 326 -4.93 -4.07 10.10
CA LEU A 326 -5.74 -3.79 8.91
C LEU A 326 -5.37 -4.73 7.75
N ASP A 327 -4.08 -4.98 7.56
CA ASP A 327 -3.58 -5.92 6.58
C ASP A 327 -4.10 -7.34 6.89
N TYR A 328 -4.12 -7.73 8.16
CA TYR A 328 -4.71 -9.01 8.58
C TYR A 328 -6.17 -9.14 8.18
N ILE A 329 -7.00 -8.15 8.52
CA ILE A 329 -8.43 -8.12 8.14
C ILE A 329 -8.60 -8.19 6.62
N HIS A 330 -7.78 -7.46 5.86
CA HIS A 330 -7.82 -7.48 4.40
C HIS A 330 -7.40 -8.81 3.78
N ARG A 331 -6.46 -9.51 4.41
CA ARG A 331 -6.03 -10.85 3.99
C ARG A 331 -7.14 -11.87 4.25
N ILE A 332 -7.67 -11.93 5.47
CA ILE A 332 -8.73 -12.90 5.80
C ILE A 332 -10.03 -12.62 5.04
N GLY A 333 -10.34 -11.35 4.74
CA GLY A 333 -11.48 -10.97 3.89
C GLY A 333 -11.37 -11.38 2.41
N ARG A 334 -10.36 -12.18 2.04
CA ARG A 334 -10.29 -12.87 0.73
C ARG A 334 -11.05 -14.19 0.72
N THR A 335 -11.47 -14.67 1.89
CA THR A 335 -12.41 -15.78 2.07
C THR A 335 -13.74 -15.27 2.65
N GLY A 336 -14.79 -16.09 2.64
CA GLY A 336 -16.07 -15.79 3.31
C GLY A 336 -16.93 -14.70 2.66
N ARG A 337 -16.87 -14.54 1.33
CA ARG A 337 -17.70 -13.56 0.59
C ARG A 337 -19.02 -14.18 0.10
N ALA A 338 -20.04 -13.35 -0.16
CA ALA A 338 -21.31 -13.73 -0.78
C ALA A 338 -22.11 -14.85 -0.05
N ASN A 339 -22.21 -14.76 1.29
CA ASN A 339 -22.88 -15.73 2.18
C ASN A 339 -22.23 -17.13 2.26
N GLY A 340 -21.01 -17.29 1.74
CA GLY A 340 -20.22 -18.52 1.89
C GLY A 340 -19.42 -18.54 3.20
N HIS A 341 -19.20 -19.73 3.76
CA HIS A 341 -18.32 -19.92 4.92
C HIS A 341 -16.86 -19.96 4.43
N GLY A 342 -15.98 -19.24 5.13
CA GLY A 342 -14.57 -19.14 4.79
C GLY A 342 -13.65 -19.51 5.94
N THR A 343 -12.48 -20.07 5.64
CA THR A 343 -11.46 -20.40 6.67
C THR A 343 -10.19 -19.59 6.47
N ALA A 344 -9.77 -18.90 7.53
CA ALA A 344 -8.51 -18.19 7.61
C ALA A 344 -7.56 -18.86 8.61
N ILE A 345 -6.47 -19.42 8.09
CA ILE A 345 -5.43 -20.08 8.87
C ILE A 345 -4.25 -19.12 9.05
N THR A 346 -3.69 -19.03 10.25
CA THR A 346 -2.50 -18.21 10.54
C THR A 346 -1.39 -19.05 11.14
N LEU A 347 -0.20 -19.07 10.53
CA LEU A 347 0.96 -19.77 11.07
C LEU A 347 1.85 -18.80 11.84
N LEU A 348 2.04 -19.07 13.13
CA LEU A 348 2.72 -18.18 14.06
C LEU A 348 3.97 -18.81 14.64
N THR A 349 5.08 -18.09 14.58
CA THR A 349 6.28 -18.39 15.37
C THR A 349 6.24 -17.69 16.72
N ASP A 350 7.15 -18.06 17.63
CA ASP A 350 7.26 -17.44 18.96
C ASP A 350 7.39 -15.92 18.90
N ASP A 351 8.20 -15.42 17.97
CA ASP A 351 8.45 -13.97 17.79
C ASP A 351 7.21 -13.21 17.27
N GLU A 352 6.26 -13.91 16.64
CA GLU A 352 5.03 -13.34 16.07
C GLU A 352 3.88 -13.27 17.09
N LEU A 353 3.96 -14.01 18.21
CA LEU A 353 2.85 -14.14 19.18
C LEU A 353 2.44 -12.79 19.81
N GLN A 354 3.40 -11.94 20.16
CA GLN A 354 3.12 -10.62 20.74
C GLN A 354 2.39 -9.73 19.73
N HIS A 355 2.87 -9.70 18.48
CA HIS A 355 2.24 -8.92 17.41
C HIS A 355 0.83 -9.43 17.10
N PHE A 356 0.63 -10.75 17.09
CA PHE A 356 -0.70 -11.33 16.86
C PHE A 356 -1.71 -10.97 17.96
N ARG A 357 -1.28 -10.79 19.22
CA ARG A 357 -2.16 -10.28 20.29
C ARG A 357 -2.62 -8.84 20.02
N VAL A 358 -1.75 -7.99 19.48
CA VAL A 358 -2.11 -6.62 19.07
C VAL A 358 -3.14 -6.65 17.96
N ILE A 359 -2.95 -7.53 16.96
CA ILE A 359 -3.90 -7.74 15.87
C ILE A 359 -5.27 -8.17 16.41
N GLN A 360 -5.34 -9.21 17.24
CA GLN A 360 -6.60 -9.69 17.84
C GLN A 360 -7.31 -8.61 18.67
N LYS A 361 -6.56 -7.84 19.47
CA LYS A 361 -7.12 -6.73 20.25
C LYS A 361 -7.73 -5.65 19.37
N LYS A 362 -7.08 -5.31 18.25
CA LYS A 362 -7.57 -4.31 17.30
C LYS A 362 -8.71 -4.82 16.42
N MET A 363 -8.71 -6.11 16.11
CA MET A 363 -9.79 -6.82 15.42
C MET A 363 -11.02 -7.02 16.32
N GLY A 364 -10.85 -7.00 17.65
CA GLY A 364 -11.94 -7.23 18.60
C GLY A 364 -12.33 -8.71 18.78
N LYS A 365 -11.61 -9.64 18.14
CA LYS A 365 -11.92 -11.07 18.14
C LYS A 365 -10.69 -11.90 18.51
N ARG A 366 -10.90 -12.91 19.36
CA ARG A 366 -9.87 -13.90 19.69
C ARG A 366 -9.91 -15.03 18.67
N VAL A 367 -8.72 -15.46 18.28
CA VAL A 367 -8.50 -16.59 17.38
C VAL A 367 -7.95 -17.74 18.20
N GLU A 368 -8.48 -18.93 17.98
CA GLU A 368 -7.99 -20.15 18.63
C GLU A 368 -6.54 -20.41 18.23
N LEU A 369 -5.67 -20.66 19.22
CA LEU A 369 -4.26 -20.98 19.00
C LEU A 369 -3.98 -22.44 19.34
N ILE A 370 -3.66 -23.24 18.32
CA ILE A 370 -3.36 -24.66 18.45
C ILE A 370 -1.85 -24.86 18.40
N ARG A 371 -1.30 -25.61 19.36
CA ARG A 371 0.12 -26.00 19.35
C ARG A 371 0.33 -27.23 18.48
N THR A 372 1.40 -27.24 17.68
CA THR A 372 1.66 -28.33 16.72
C THR A 372 2.79 -29.27 17.15
N GLY A 373 3.27 -29.18 18.39
CA GLY A 373 4.44 -29.93 18.87
C GLY A 373 4.28 -31.46 18.78
N ASP A 374 3.05 -31.95 18.86
CA ASP A 374 2.74 -33.39 18.83
C ASP A 374 2.43 -33.90 17.41
N ILE A 375 2.44 -33.03 16.41
CA ILE A 375 2.11 -33.39 15.02
C ILE A 375 3.36 -33.96 14.35
N ASN A 376 3.27 -35.19 13.87
CA ASN A 376 4.34 -35.82 13.11
C ASN A 376 4.39 -35.27 11.68
N LEU A 377 5.42 -34.47 11.38
CA LEU A 377 5.64 -33.86 10.07
C LEU A 377 6.60 -34.65 9.18
N HIS A 378 6.97 -35.87 9.57
CA HIS A 378 7.89 -36.70 8.78
C HIS A 378 7.26 -37.05 7.43
N GLY A 379 7.96 -36.74 6.33
CA GLY A 379 7.49 -36.97 4.98
C GLY A 379 6.66 -35.83 4.38
N TYR A 380 6.45 -34.75 5.14
CA TYR A 380 5.92 -33.50 4.60
C TYR A 380 7.03 -32.60 4.17
#